data_AF-A0A7C3EX04-F1
#
_entry.id   AF-A0A7C3EX04-F1
#
_cell.length_a   1.000
_cell.length_b   1.000
_cell.length_c   1.000
_cell.angle_alpha   90.00
_cell.angle_beta   90.00
_cell.angle_gamma   90.00
#
_symmetry.space_group_name_H-M   'P 1'
#
loop_
_entity.id
_entity.type
_entity.pdbx_description
1 polymer ?
#
loop_
_entity_poly.entity_id
_entity_poly.type
_entity_poly.pdbx_seq_one_letter_code
_entity_poly.pdbx_strand_id
1 'polypeptide(L)'
;MAGLGLADPYFLPDAELMSSQFGKLAGYSGSTSTFSGRTDVAGPGVVYTMTLSGGDSGKIGLGESAWPLDPVAGLYDDPGVPGGCKPHANSSLYGYAAYEMLVTYLDGPTGSDINIGLILNTGLTGPSGYPSNDSTNDTFWAGQWTTLALGQTAKLTLDFGFAQAWNISDNKAPHTGGGLGWADGGWYAINDRDLHEISNLGFQVADFNGDALGSALQIQLNAVPEPVSLAFMGTIFAGVVGWRWRRRRSGRG
;
A
#
# COMPACT_ATOMS: atom_id res chain seq x y z
N MET A 1 -3.85 -30.10 -16.36
CA MET A 1 -4.17 -30.63 -15.02
C MET A 1 -3.95 -29.51 -14.02
N ALA A 2 -4.87 -29.41 -13.06
CA ALA A 2 -5.07 -28.27 -12.18
C ALA A 2 -3.85 -27.90 -11.31
N GLY A 3 -3.64 -26.60 -11.21
CA GLY A 3 -2.97 -25.95 -10.09
C GLY A 3 -3.66 -24.60 -9.89
N LEU A 4 -4.80 -24.62 -9.19
CA LEU A 4 -5.34 -23.42 -8.53
C LEU A 4 -4.37 -23.09 -7.39
N GLY A 5 -3.20 -22.55 -7.72
CA GLY A 5 -2.44 -21.76 -6.77
C GLY A 5 -3.16 -20.42 -6.71
N LEU A 6 -3.73 -20.07 -5.55
CA LEU A 6 -4.05 -18.66 -5.29
C LEU A 6 -2.75 -17.90 -5.52
N ALA A 7 -2.74 -16.95 -6.46
CA ALA A 7 -1.56 -16.10 -6.66
C ALA A 7 -1.21 -15.45 -5.32
N ASP A 8 0.07 -15.45 -4.95
CA ASP A 8 0.51 -14.89 -3.68
C ASP A 8 0.30 -13.37 -3.66
N PRO A 9 0.14 -12.75 -2.48
CA PRO A 9 0.18 -11.30 -2.35
C PRO A 9 1.60 -10.74 -2.60
N TYR A 10 1.67 -9.55 -3.19
CA TYR A 10 2.90 -8.78 -3.32
C TYR A 10 3.18 -7.98 -2.03
N PHE A 11 4.47 -7.87 -1.68
CA PHE A 11 4.95 -7.07 -0.55
C PHE A 11 6.08 -6.15 -1.00
N LEU A 12 6.07 -4.91 -0.51
CA LEU A 12 7.19 -4.00 -0.71
C LEU A 12 8.37 -4.41 0.19
N PRO A 13 9.57 -4.64 -0.37
CA PRO A 13 10.76 -4.82 0.43
C PRO A 13 11.21 -3.46 1.01
N ASP A 14 11.97 -3.50 2.10
CA ASP A 14 12.44 -2.29 2.78
C ASP A 14 13.25 -1.36 1.86
N ALA A 15 13.96 -1.93 0.88
CA ALA A 15 14.69 -1.15 -0.14
C ALA A 15 13.76 -0.21 -0.92
N GLU A 16 12.57 -0.68 -1.31
CA GLU A 16 11.59 0.16 -2.02
C GLU A 16 10.93 1.16 -1.08
N LEU A 17 10.59 0.74 0.14
CA LEU A 17 10.09 1.67 1.17
C LEU A 17 11.12 2.77 1.50
N MET A 18 12.42 2.45 1.39
CA MET A 18 13.52 3.40 1.59
C MET A 18 13.88 4.21 0.33
N SER A 19 13.36 3.86 -0.84
CA SER A 19 13.65 4.52 -2.13
C SER A 19 13.34 6.00 -2.08
N SER A 20 14.28 6.85 -2.50
CA SER A 20 14.08 8.32 -2.56
C SER A 20 12.88 8.75 -3.40
N GLN A 21 12.38 7.88 -4.30
CA GLN A 21 11.18 8.10 -5.10
C GLN A 21 9.88 7.80 -4.34
N PHE A 22 9.94 6.95 -3.31
CA PHE A 22 8.79 6.67 -2.45
C PHE A 22 8.60 7.85 -1.48
N GLY A 23 7.55 8.64 -1.64
CA GLY A 23 7.37 9.88 -0.89
C GLY A 23 5.94 10.41 -0.94
N LYS A 24 5.74 11.67 -0.52
CA LYS A 24 4.42 12.29 -0.55
C LYS A 24 3.96 12.42 -2.01
N LEU A 25 2.78 11.89 -2.31
CA LEU A 25 2.16 12.02 -3.63
C LEU A 25 1.61 13.44 -3.82
N ALA A 26 2.06 14.08 -4.90
CA ALA A 26 1.61 15.43 -5.24
C ALA A 26 0.16 15.43 -5.72
N GLY A 27 -0.64 16.42 -5.31
CA GLY A 27 -2.03 16.57 -5.73
C GLY A 27 -3.00 15.51 -5.17
N TYR A 28 -2.54 14.64 -4.27
CA TYR A 28 -3.32 13.52 -3.76
C TYR A 28 -4.56 13.92 -2.93
N SER A 29 -4.48 15.03 -2.20
CA SER A 29 -5.58 15.55 -1.38
C SER A 29 -5.45 17.07 -1.22
N GLY A 30 -6.51 17.73 -0.75
CA GLY A 30 -6.48 19.16 -0.39
C GLY A 30 -5.87 19.43 1.00
N SER A 31 -5.34 18.40 1.67
CA SER A 31 -4.77 18.53 3.00
C SER A 31 -3.42 19.25 2.97
N THR A 32 -3.02 19.81 4.11
CA THR A 32 -1.71 20.43 4.30
C THR A 32 -0.72 19.50 5.02
N SER A 33 -1.05 18.21 5.10
CA SER A 33 -0.23 17.19 5.76
C SER A 33 1.17 17.09 5.19
N THR A 34 2.14 16.81 6.05
CA THR A 34 3.57 16.74 5.68
C THR A 34 4.14 15.36 5.94
N PHE A 35 5.06 14.95 5.06
CA PHE A 35 5.93 13.80 5.27
C PHE A 35 7.30 14.33 5.67
N SER A 36 7.74 14.02 6.88
CA SER A 36 8.98 14.58 7.45
C SER A 36 10.19 13.69 7.21
N GLY A 37 9.98 12.41 6.95
CA GLY A 37 11.04 11.48 6.60
C GLY A 37 10.75 10.06 7.03
N ARG A 38 11.71 9.19 6.78
CA ARG A 38 11.66 7.78 7.13
C ARG A 38 13.00 7.30 7.68
N THR A 39 12.98 6.19 8.39
CA THR A 39 14.18 5.58 8.94
C THR A 39 14.05 4.07 8.87
N ASP A 40 15.09 3.44 8.32
CA ASP A 40 15.21 1.99 8.28
C ASP A 40 15.36 1.43 9.70
N VAL A 41 14.71 0.30 9.99
CA VAL A 41 14.77 -0.34 11.30
C VAL A 41 15.77 -1.50 11.24
N ALA A 42 16.44 -1.81 12.35
CA ALA A 42 17.24 -3.02 12.41
C ALA A 42 16.33 -4.26 12.28
N GLY A 43 16.40 -4.94 11.13
CA GLY A 43 15.51 -6.05 10.77
C GLY A 43 14.49 -5.60 9.71
N PRO A 44 13.40 -6.35 9.50
CA PRO A 44 12.37 -5.95 8.56
C PRO A 44 11.64 -4.67 9.02
N GLY A 45 11.46 -3.74 8.10
CA GLY A 45 10.53 -2.63 8.20
C GLY A 45 11.15 -1.23 8.25
N VAL A 46 10.30 -0.24 7.98
CA VAL A 46 10.67 1.17 7.86
C VAL A 46 9.69 2.02 8.67
N VAL A 47 10.21 2.95 9.46
CA VAL A 47 9.40 3.93 10.20
C VAL A 47 9.21 5.17 9.35
N TYR A 48 7.96 5.61 9.18
CA TYR A 48 7.59 6.84 8.50
C TYR A 48 7.10 7.86 9.53
N THR A 49 7.62 9.08 9.44
CA THR A 49 7.20 10.22 10.27
C THR A 49 6.43 11.23 9.43
N MET A 50 5.26 11.63 9.91
CA MET A 50 4.38 12.57 9.22
C MET A 50 3.59 13.43 10.20
N THR A 51 2.96 14.48 9.70
CA THR A 51 1.97 15.28 10.43
C THR A 51 0.72 15.37 9.57
N LEU A 52 -0.42 14.92 10.10
CA LEU A 52 -1.71 15.04 9.43
C LEU A 52 -2.29 16.42 9.73
N SER A 53 -2.70 17.19 8.72
CA SER A 53 -3.14 18.58 8.91
C SER A 53 -4.04 19.07 7.77
N GLY A 54 -4.89 20.05 8.09
CA GLY A 54 -5.73 20.74 7.11
C GLY A 54 -7.05 20.02 6.81
N GLY A 55 -7.60 20.29 5.62
CA GLY A 55 -8.84 19.68 5.13
C GLY A 55 -8.72 18.16 4.90
N ASP A 56 -9.81 17.56 4.45
CA ASP A 56 -9.89 16.12 4.13
C ASP A 56 -9.40 15.21 5.25
N SER A 57 -9.65 15.57 6.50
CA SER A 57 -9.21 14.78 7.67
C SER A 57 -7.70 14.54 7.71
N GLY A 58 -6.92 15.51 7.22
CA GLY A 58 -5.46 15.40 7.14
C GLY A 58 -4.97 14.29 6.20
N LYS A 59 -5.81 13.80 5.28
CA LYS A 59 -5.45 12.70 4.37
C LYS A 59 -4.14 12.96 3.64
N ILE A 60 -3.20 12.02 3.67
CA ILE A 60 -1.92 12.05 2.95
C ILE A 60 -1.72 10.73 2.21
N GLY A 61 -1.23 10.79 0.97
CA GLY A 61 -0.81 9.64 0.18
C GLY A 61 0.71 9.57 0.14
N LEU A 62 1.26 8.38 0.39
CA LEU A 62 2.69 8.08 0.36
C LEU A 62 2.92 6.89 -0.56
N GLY A 63 3.75 7.06 -1.58
CA GLY A 63 3.99 6.04 -2.58
C GLY A 63 5.09 6.46 -3.54
N GLU A 64 5.39 5.60 -4.51
CA GLU A 64 6.31 5.96 -5.59
C GLU A 64 5.54 6.52 -6.77
N SER A 65 5.63 7.82 -7.02
CA SER A 65 4.87 8.50 -8.08
C SER A 65 5.30 8.13 -9.50
N ALA A 66 6.35 7.32 -9.64
CA ALA A 66 6.86 6.78 -10.90
C ALA A 66 7.20 5.29 -10.73
N TRP A 67 6.29 4.53 -10.10
CA TRP A 67 6.45 3.12 -9.75
C TRP A 67 6.69 2.25 -10.99
N PRO A 68 7.74 1.42 -10.96
CA PRO A 68 9.15 1.81 -10.96
C PRO A 68 9.65 1.92 -12.41
N LEU A 69 10.64 2.79 -12.65
CA LEU A 69 11.35 2.89 -13.93
C LEU A 69 12.52 1.88 -14.07
N ASP A 70 12.84 1.15 -12.99
CA ASP A 70 13.82 0.06 -12.96
C ASP A 70 13.12 -1.26 -12.56
N PRO A 71 13.55 -2.42 -13.08
CA PRO A 71 12.92 -3.70 -12.79
C PRO A 71 13.12 -4.08 -11.32
N VAL A 72 12.07 -3.93 -10.52
CA VAL A 72 12.02 -4.45 -9.16
C VAL A 72 12.14 -5.97 -9.26
N ALA A 73 13.08 -6.54 -8.50
CA ALA A 73 13.34 -7.97 -8.52
C ALA A 73 12.06 -8.77 -8.22
N GLY A 74 11.65 -9.64 -9.14
CA GLY A 74 10.46 -10.50 -8.98
C GLY A 74 9.17 -9.96 -9.61
N LEU A 75 9.20 -8.82 -10.29
CA LEU A 75 8.09 -8.35 -11.11
C LEU A 75 8.33 -8.69 -12.59
N TYR A 76 7.29 -9.18 -13.27
CA TYR A 76 7.39 -9.62 -14.66
C TYR A 76 7.52 -8.42 -15.60
N ASP A 77 8.40 -8.53 -16.59
CA ASP A 77 8.38 -7.72 -17.81
C ASP A 77 7.04 -7.98 -18.53
N ASP A 78 6.36 -6.94 -19.01
CA ASP A 78 5.14 -7.11 -19.80
C ASP A 78 5.51 -7.75 -21.15
N PRO A 79 5.10 -9.01 -21.43
CA PRO A 79 5.44 -9.66 -22.69
C PRO A 79 4.74 -9.04 -23.91
N GLY A 80 3.86 -8.06 -23.68
CA GLY A 80 2.94 -7.53 -24.67
C GLY A 80 1.81 -8.53 -24.90
N VAL A 81 0.58 -8.14 -24.56
CA VAL A 81 -0.61 -8.92 -24.89
C VAL A 81 -0.85 -8.87 -26.41
N PRO A 82 -1.32 -9.95 -27.08
CA PRO A 82 -1.75 -9.88 -28.48
C PRO A 82 -2.82 -8.79 -28.66
N GLY A 83 -2.46 -7.67 -29.30
CA GLY A 83 -3.31 -6.47 -29.34
C GLY A 83 -2.56 -5.14 -29.47
N GLY A 84 -1.23 -5.12 -29.31
CA GLY A 84 -0.40 -4.00 -29.77
C GLY A 84 0.30 -3.16 -28.69
N CYS A 85 0.49 -3.69 -27.48
CA CYS A 85 1.35 -3.04 -26.50
C CYS A 85 2.82 -3.19 -26.90
N LYS A 86 3.61 -2.11 -26.82
CA LYS A 86 5.06 -2.23 -26.81
C LYS A 86 5.47 -2.58 -25.37
N PRO A 87 6.42 -3.51 -25.15
CA PRO A 87 7.02 -3.72 -23.84
C PRO A 87 7.49 -2.39 -23.24
N HIS A 88 7.34 -2.24 -21.93
CA HIS A 88 7.71 -1.01 -21.23
C HIS A 88 8.38 -1.32 -19.89
N ALA A 89 9.22 -0.40 -19.41
CA ALA A 89 10.12 -0.62 -18.27
C ALA A 89 9.43 -0.68 -16.89
N ASN A 90 8.12 -0.41 -16.81
CA ASN A 90 7.39 -0.46 -15.55
C ASN A 90 7.11 -1.89 -15.10
N SER A 91 7.15 -2.09 -13.78
CA SER A 91 6.95 -3.41 -13.19
C SER A 91 5.48 -3.82 -13.14
N SER A 92 5.21 -5.09 -13.46
CA SER A 92 3.85 -5.68 -13.44
C SER A 92 3.53 -6.41 -12.14
N LEU A 93 2.29 -6.24 -11.66
CA LEU A 93 1.70 -7.00 -10.55
C LEU A 93 0.71 -8.09 -11.00
N TYR A 94 0.62 -8.37 -12.31
CA TYR A 94 -0.33 -9.34 -12.87
C TYR A 94 -0.22 -10.75 -12.26
N GLY A 95 0.97 -11.14 -11.82
CA GLY A 95 1.22 -12.45 -11.20
C GLY A 95 0.74 -12.57 -9.74
N TYR A 96 0.22 -11.50 -9.14
CA TYR A 96 -0.15 -11.45 -7.71
C TYR A 96 -1.67 -11.28 -7.55
N ALA A 97 -2.23 -11.79 -6.45
CA ALA A 97 -3.66 -11.62 -6.16
C ALA A 97 -4.00 -10.32 -5.41
N ALA A 98 -3.01 -9.75 -4.73
CA ALA A 98 -3.19 -8.59 -3.87
C ALA A 98 -1.87 -7.88 -3.62
N TYR A 99 -1.94 -6.68 -3.08
CA TYR A 99 -0.83 -5.99 -2.43
C TYR A 99 -1.11 -5.91 -0.93
N GLU A 100 -0.16 -6.33 -0.12
CA GLU A 100 -0.32 -6.42 1.34
C GLU A 100 0.82 -5.74 2.10
N MET A 101 0.53 -5.32 3.33
CA MET A 101 1.50 -4.67 4.22
C MET A 101 1.11 -4.84 5.68
N LEU A 102 2.06 -5.10 6.57
CA LEU A 102 1.84 -4.99 8.02
C LEU A 102 2.17 -3.57 8.47
N VAL A 103 1.24 -2.93 9.15
CA VAL A 103 1.44 -1.57 9.67
C VAL A 103 1.19 -1.50 11.16
N THR A 104 2.08 -0.84 11.88
CA THR A 104 1.95 -0.52 13.30
C THR A 104 1.86 0.99 13.49
N TYR A 105 0.87 1.47 14.25
CA TYR A 105 0.84 2.86 14.69
C TYR A 105 1.75 3.02 15.92
N LEU A 106 2.95 3.59 15.74
CA LEU A 106 4.02 3.58 16.74
C LEU A 106 3.95 4.74 17.73
N ASP A 107 3.74 5.96 17.23
CA ASP A 107 3.84 7.18 18.02
C ASP A 107 2.84 8.24 17.55
N GLY A 108 2.31 9.01 18.49
CA GLY A 108 1.31 10.05 18.25
C GLY A 108 0.58 10.43 19.54
N PRO A 109 -0.45 11.29 19.45
CA PRO A 109 -1.18 11.75 20.62
C PRO A 109 -1.81 10.60 21.42
N THR A 110 -1.77 10.71 22.74
CA THR A 110 -2.35 9.68 23.62
C THR A 110 -3.85 9.57 23.40
N GLY A 111 -4.32 8.36 23.09
CA GLY A 111 -5.74 8.09 22.85
C GLY A 111 -6.22 8.46 21.44
N SER A 112 -5.30 8.76 20.53
CA SER A 112 -5.63 8.97 19.12
C SER A 112 -5.69 7.65 18.33
N ASP A 113 -6.50 7.69 17.27
CA ASP A 113 -6.57 6.67 16.24
C ASP A 113 -6.17 7.28 14.89
N ILE A 114 -5.72 6.43 13.97
CA ILE A 114 -5.50 6.80 12.56
C ILE A 114 -6.21 5.82 11.64
N ASN A 115 -6.55 6.26 10.43
CA ASN A 115 -7.06 5.43 9.37
C ASN A 115 -5.98 5.23 8.31
N ILE A 116 -5.74 4.00 7.90
CA ILE A 116 -4.75 3.67 6.87
C ILE A 116 -5.31 2.70 5.84
N GLY A 117 -4.93 2.86 4.57
CA GLY A 117 -5.31 1.96 3.48
C GLY A 117 -4.21 1.87 2.43
N LEU A 118 -4.21 0.78 1.65
CA LEU A 118 -3.29 0.62 0.52
C LEU A 118 -3.88 1.22 -0.75
N ILE A 119 -3.01 1.73 -1.62
CA ILE A 119 -3.39 2.38 -2.87
C ILE A 119 -2.49 1.94 -4.02
N LEU A 120 -3.05 2.07 -5.21
CA LEU A 120 -2.40 1.76 -6.48
C LEU A 120 -2.98 2.70 -7.55
N ASN A 121 -2.18 3.18 -8.48
CA ASN A 121 -2.70 3.72 -9.73
C ASN A 121 -2.29 2.85 -10.91
N THR A 122 -3.23 2.71 -11.84
CA THR A 122 -3.02 2.03 -13.11
C THR A 122 -3.34 2.96 -14.27
N GLY A 123 -2.83 2.63 -15.44
CA GLY A 123 -2.92 3.50 -16.60
C GLY A 123 -1.74 4.47 -16.64
N LEU A 124 -1.11 4.52 -17.81
CA LEU A 124 0.06 5.36 -18.05
C LEU A 124 -0.31 6.57 -18.93
N THR A 125 0.17 7.73 -18.53
CA THR A 125 -0.01 8.99 -19.26
C THR A 125 1.04 9.21 -20.37
N GLY A 126 1.97 8.27 -20.56
CA GLY A 126 3.14 8.40 -21.43
C GLY A 126 3.04 7.65 -22.77
N PRO A 127 4.10 7.69 -23.61
CA PRO A 127 4.13 7.02 -24.91
C PRO A 127 3.95 5.49 -24.85
N SER A 128 4.20 4.90 -23.68
CA SER A 128 4.04 3.47 -23.39
C SER A 128 2.64 3.09 -22.91
N GLY A 129 1.79 4.06 -22.53
CA GLY A 129 0.44 3.78 -22.08
C GLY A 129 -0.52 3.40 -23.20
N TYR A 130 -1.74 3.02 -22.83
CA TYR A 130 -2.78 2.72 -23.79
C TYR A 130 -4.14 3.34 -23.43
N PRO A 131 -4.71 4.18 -24.31
CA PRO A 131 -4.10 4.68 -25.53
C PRO A 131 -2.84 5.52 -25.24
N SER A 132 -1.87 5.48 -26.16
CA SER A 132 -0.56 6.11 -25.91
C SER A 132 -0.65 7.63 -25.86
N ASN A 133 0.13 8.22 -24.95
CA ASN A 133 0.15 9.66 -24.66
C ASN A 133 -1.22 10.22 -24.22
N ASP A 134 -2.08 9.38 -23.65
CA ASP A 134 -3.36 9.84 -23.12
C ASP A 134 -3.22 10.12 -21.63
N SER A 135 -3.06 11.40 -21.29
CA SER A 135 -2.92 11.82 -19.90
C SER A 135 -4.17 11.64 -19.06
N THR A 136 -5.31 11.29 -19.67
CA THR A 136 -6.52 10.98 -18.91
C THR A 136 -6.57 9.50 -18.52
N ASN A 137 -5.72 8.64 -19.07
CA ASN A 137 -5.78 7.21 -18.77
C ASN A 137 -5.08 6.90 -17.43
N ASP A 138 -5.80 7.14 -16.34
CA ASP A 138 -5.36 6.89 -14.97
C ASP A 138 -6.56 6.42 -14.13
N THR A 139 -6.39 5.33 -13.39
CA THR A 139 -7.36 4.87 -12.39
C THR A 139 -6.69 4.73 -11.06
N PHE A 140 -7.28 5.39 -10.06
CA PHE A 140 -6.89 5.21 -8.67
C PHE A 140 -7.67 4.04 -8.07
N TRP A 141 -6.93 3.11 -7.48
CA TRP A 141 -7.44 1.94 -6.78
C TRP A 141 -7.10 2.02 -5.30
N ALA A 142 -8.08 1.76 -4.43
CA ALA A 142 -7.90 1.75 -3.00
C ALA A 142 -8.46 0.48 -2.35
N GLY A 143 -7.73 -0.01 -1.35
CA GLY A 143 -8.22 -1.02 -0.43
C GLY A 143 -9.16 -0.41 0.62
N GLN A 144 -9.64 -1.26 1.52
CA GLN A 144 -10.42 -0.79 2.66
C GLN A 144 -9.56 0.00 3.64
N TRP A 145 -10.18 1.01 4.27
CA TRP A 145 -9.58 1.70 5.40
C TRP A 145 -9.58 0.81 6.64
N THR A 146 -8.45 0.77 7.32
CA THR A 146 -8.30 0.15 8.64
C THR A 146 -8.03 1.24 9.67
N THR A 147 -8.79 1.23 10.76
CA THR A 147 -8.52 2.11 11.91
C THR A 147 -7.54 1.43 12.85
N LEU A 148 -6.52 2.17 13.28
CA LEU A 148 -5.50 1.73 14.23
C LEU A 148 -5.45 2.70 15.41
N ALA A 149 -5.60 2.17 16.61
CA ALA A 149 -5.26 2.89 17.82
C ALA A 149 -3.74 2.89 18.06
N LEU A 150 -3.25 3.85 18.83
CA LEU A 150 -1.83 3.93 19.18
C LEU A 150 -1.31 2.59 19.77
N GLY A 151 -0.24 2.07 19.17
CA GLY A 151 0.38 0.79 19.51
C GLY A 151 -0.24 -0.45 18.83
N GLN A 152 -1.29 -0.29 18.04
CA GLN A 152 -1.90 -1.41 17.30
C GLN A 152 -1.16 -1.72 16.00
N THR A 153 -1.18 -3.00 15.63
CA THR A 153 -0.69 -3.51 14.35
C THR A 153 -1.84 -4.16 13.59
N ALA A 154 -1.94 -3.90 12.28
CA ALA A 154 -2.83 -4.63 11.39
C ALA A 154 -2.16 -4.99 10.07
N LYS A 155 -2.71 -6.00 9.40
CA LYS A 155 -2.41 -6.30 8.00
C LYS A 155 -3.38 -5.54 7.13
N LEU A 156 -2.85 -4.76 6.20
CA LEU A 156 -3.59 -4.07 5.16
C LEU A 156 -3.54 -4.89 3.88
N THR A 157 -4.64 -4.88 3.13
CA THR A 157 -4.78 -5.60 1.87
C THR A 157 -5.48 -4.72 0.85
N LEU A 158 -4.87 -4.55 -0.32
CA LEU A 158 -5.52 -4.15 -1.55
C LEU A 158 -5.76 -5.43 -2.37
N ASP A 159 -6.99 -5.93 -2.34
CA ASP A 159 -7.40 -7.12 -3.07
C ASP A 159 -7.66 -6.74 -4.55
N PHE A 160 -6.90 -7.31 -5.48
CA PHE A 160 -7.06 -7.01 -6.90
C PHE A 160 -8.37 -7.56 -7.47
N GLY A 161 -9.03 -8.49 -6.79
CA GLY A 161 -10.39 -8.91 -7.12
C GLY A 161 -11.49 -7.97 -6.62
N PHE A 162 -11.17 -7.05 -5.70
CA PHE A 162 -12.15 -6.17 -5.07
C PHE A 162 -11.52 -4.89 -4.49
N ALA A 163 -11.29 -3.90 -5.35
CA ALA A 163 -10.73 -2.61 -5.00
C ALA A 163 -11.68 -1.46 -5.34
N GLN A 164 -11.67 -0.40 -4.53
CA GLN A 164 -12.45 0.81 -4.80
C GLN A 164 -11.77 1.62 -5.89
N ALA A 165 -12.53 2.02 -6.91
CA ALA A 165 -12.00 2.75 -8.07
C ALA A 165 -12.44 4.22 -8.08
N TRP A 166 -11.53 5.09 -8.50
CA TRP A 166 -11.78 6.51 -8.77
C TRP A 166 -11.09 6.94 -10.07
N ASN A 167 -11.68 7.90 -10.78
CA ASN A 167 -11.37 8.24 -12.17
C ASN A 167 -11.57 7.06 -13.13
N ILE A 168 -12.41 6.09 -12.76
CA ILE A 168 -12.53 4.85 -13.54
C ILE A 168 -13.15 5.12 -14.91
N SER A 169 -13.94 6.19 -15.06
CA SER A 169 -14.47 6.59 -16.38
C SER A 169 -13.39 6.89 -17.40
N ASP A 170 -12.20 7.29 -16.94
CA ASP A 170 -11.13 7.77 -17.80
C ASP A 170 -10.25 6.61 -18.32
N ASN A 171 -10.45 5.40 -17.76
CA ASN A 171 -9.70 4.18 -18.04
C ASN A 171 -10.19 3.44 -19.29
N LYS A 172 -9.83 3.94 -20.47
CA LYS A 172 -10.44 3.47 -21.73
C LYS A 172 -10.16 2.00 -22.00
N ALA A 173 -11.15 1.31 -22.56
CA ALA A 173 -11.03 -0.10 -22.99
C ALA A 173 -9.71 -0.35 -23.76
N PRO A 174 -9.03 -1.50 -23.53
CA PRO A 174 -9.47 -2.69 -22.80
C PRO A 174 -9.09 -2.68 -21.30
N HIS A 175 -8.78 -1.53 -20.72
CA HIS A 175 -8.61 -1.43 -19.27
C HIS A 175 -9.91 -1.68 -18.51
N THR A 176 -9.80 -1.87 -17.20
CA THR A 176 -10.88 -2.26 -16.29
C THR A 176 -12.03 -1.27 -16.37
N GLY A 177 -13.14 -1.69 -16.99
CA GLY A 177 -14.47 -1.09 -16.85
C GLY A 177 -14.64 0.37 -17.29
N GLY A 178 -13.56 1.12 -17.44
CA GLY A 178 -13.57 2.49 -17.88
C GLY A 178 -13.92 2.59 -19.35
N GLY A 179 -14.77 3.56 -19.65
CA GLY A 179 -15.51 3.60 -20.91
C GLY A 179 -16.66 2.58 -21.04
N LEU A 180 -16.87 1.67 -20.06
CA LEU A 180 -18.06 0.80 -19.97
C LEU A 180 -19.12 1.30 -18.99
N GLY A 181 -18.95 2.52 -18.45
CA GLY A 181 -19.94 3.19 -17.59
C GLY A 181 -19.89 2.82 -16.11
N TRP A 182 -18.76 2.28 -15.62
CA TRP A 182 -18.55 2.08 -14.19
C TRP A 182 -18.43 3.42 -13.47
N ALA A 183 -18.97 3.49 -12.26
CA ALA A 183 -19.02 4.71 -11.47
C ALA A 183 -17.87 4.77 -10.45
N ASP A 184 -17.35 5.98 -10.25
CA ASP A 184 -16.40 6.31 -9.18
C ASP A 184 -16.95 5.94 -7.80
N GLY A 185 -16.04 5.51 -6.92
CA GLY A 185 -16.34 5.03 -5.58
C GLY A 185 -16.89 3.59 -5.53
N GLY A 186 -17.13 2.96 -6.69
CA GLY A 186 -17.52 1.55 -6.79
C GLY A 186 -16.36 0.58 -6.53
N TRP A 187 -16.69 -0.68 -6.21
CA TRP A 187 -15.73 -1.73 -5.93
C TRP A 187 -15.70 -2.76 -7.05
N TYR A 188 -14.52 -3.00 -7.62
CA TYR A 188 -14.38 -3.84 -8.81
C TYR A 188 -13.07 -4.63 -8.80
N ALA A 189 -12.98 -5.63 -9.67
CA ALA A 189 -11.73 -6.34 -9.92
C ALA A 189 -10.84 -5.52 -10.87
N ILE A 190 -9.57 -5.36 -10.52
CA ILE A 190 -8.52 -4.83 -11.38
C ILE A 190 -8.16 -5.92 -12.39
N ASN A 191 -8.30 -5.62 -13.67
CA ASN A 191 -8.03 -6.59 -14.71
C ASN A 191 -6.52 -6.75 -14.97
N ASP A 192 -6.20 -7.79 -15.73
CA ASP A 192 -4.84 -8.14 -16.09
C ASP A 192 -4.08 -6.96 -16.72
N ARG A 193 -4.77 -6.22 -17.60
CA ARG A 193 -4.22 -5.06 -18.32
C ARG A 193 -3.73 -3.99 -17.35
N ASP A 194 -4.58 -3.58 -16.42
CA ASP A 194 -4.27 -2.57 -15.43
C ASP A 194 -3.14 -3.01 -14.51
N LEU A 195 -3.07 -4.30 -14.16
CA LEU A 195 -1.97 -4.86 -13.36
C LEU A 195 -0.63 -4.92 -14.11
N HIS A 196 -0.62 -4.79 -15.43
CA HIS A 196 0.59 -4.57 -16.22
C HIS A 196 0.99 -3.09 -16.29
N GLU A 197 0.05 -2.16 -16.18
CA GLU A 197 0.27 -0.72 -16.36
C GLU A 197 0.25 0.05 -15.03
N ILE A 198 1.08 -0.38 -14.06
CA ILE A 198 1.19 0.33 -12.79
C ILE A 198 1.95 1.67 -12.97
N SER A 199 1.37 2.74 -12.45
CA SER A 199 1.97 4.09 -12.44
C SER A 199 2.30 4.57 -11.02
N ASN A 200 1.61 4.07 -10.00
CA ASN A 200 1.87 4.35 -8.60
C ASN A 200 1.53 3.15 -7.72
N LEU A 201 2.31 2.92 -6.66
CA LEU A 201 1.96 2.00 -5.58
C LEU A 201 2.31 2.66 -4.24
N GLY A 202 1.45 2.48 -3.23
CA GLY A 202 1.70 3.09 -1.93
C GLY A 202 0.59 2.87 -0.91
N PHE A 203 0.47 3.79 0.03
CA PHE A 203 -0.55 3.79 1.06
C PHE A 203 -1.05 5.20 1.33
N GLN A 204 -2.19 5.29 2.01
CA GLN A 204 -2.83 6.53 2.41
C GLN A 204 -3.11 6.51 3.91
N VAL A 205 -2.90 7.64 4.57
CA VAL A 205 -3.18 7.83 6.00
C VAL A 205 -4.12 9.01 6.17
N ALA A 206 -5.11 8.90 7.03
CA ALA A 206 -6.03 9.97 7.40
C ALA A 206 -6.37 9.87 8.88
N ASP A 207 -6.99 10.91 9.41
CA ASP A 207 -7.53 10.94 10.77
C ASP A 207 -8.97 11.43 10.71
N PHE A 208 -9.89 10.49 10.44
CA PHE A 208 -11.31 10.82 10.27
C PHE A 208 -11.99 11.29 11.56
N ASN A 209 -11.38 11.02 12.73
CA ASN A 209 -11.90 11.47 14.02
C ASN A 209 -11.35 12.86 14.40
N GLY A 210 -10.19 13.23 13.89
CA GLY A 210 -9.52 14.50 14.16
C GLY A 210 -8.62 14.50 15.41
N ASP A 211 -8.38 13.34 16.03
CA ASP A 211 -7.68 13.20 17.31
C ASP A 211 -6.15 13.37 17.20
N ALA A 212 -5.58 13.13 16.02
CA ALA A 212 -4.16 13.21 15.71
C ALA A 212 -3.78 14.44 14.86
N LEU A 213 -4.75 15.22 14.38
CA LEU A 213 -4.49 16.39 13.55
C LEU A 213 -3.56 17.41 14.21
N GLY A 214 -2.64 17.95 13.41
CA GLY A 214 -1.63 18.91 13.83
C GLY A 214 -0.47 18.33 14.65
N SER A 215 -0.52 17.03 14.98
CA SER A 215 0.53 16.36 15.74
C SER A 215 1.42 15.51 14.82
N ALA A 216 2.71 15.43 15.17
CA ALA A 216 3.60 14.46 14.55
C ALA A 216 3.20 13.05 14.97
N LEU A 217 3.28 12.12 14.03
CA LEU A 217 2.96 10.72 14.23
C LEU A 217 3.96 9.83 13.50
N GLN A 218 4.10 8.60 13.98
CA GLN A 218 4.96 7.59 13.38
C GLN A 218 4.19 6.30 13.13
N ILE A 219 4.39 5.73 11.94
CA ILE A 219 3.95 4.38 11.61
C ILE A 219 5.15 3.54 11.21
N GLN A 220 5.14 2.25 11.51
CA GLN A 220 6.11 1.29 11.00
C GLN A 220 5.44 0.40 9.98
N LEU A 221 6.03 0.34 8.80
CA LEU A 221 5.64 -0.55 7.72
C LEU A 221 6.57 -1.74 7.73
N ASN A 222 6.03 -2.95 7.61
CA ASN A 222 6.81 -4.16 7.51
C ASN A 222 6.29 -4.98 6.34
N ALA A 223 7.21 -5.60 5.58
CA ALA A 223 6.86 -6.73 4.73
C ALA A 223 6.19 -7.81 5.61
N VAL A 224 5.08 -8.38 5.15
CA VAL A 224 4.42 -9.44 5.91
C VAL A 224 5.34 -10.65 5.89
N PRO A 225 5.76 -11.17 7.06
CA PRO A 225 6.58 -12.37 7.07
C PRO A 225 5.80 -13.53 6.47
N GLU A 226 6.44 -14.38 5.67
CA GLU A 226 5.82 -15.62 5.18
C GLU A 226 5.19 -16.41 6.34
N PRO A 227 4.13 -17.21 6.11
CA PRO A 227 3.30 -17.81 7.16
C PRO A 227 4.07 -18.53 8.27
N VAL A 228 5.25 -19.07 7.96
CA VAL A 228 6.12 -19.78 8.91
C VAL A 228 6.72 -18.83 9.97
N SER A 229 6.96 -17.56 9.63
CA SER A 229 7.60 -16.57 10.49
C SER A 229 6.63 -15.93 11.50
N LEU A 230 5.33 -15.85 11.19
CA LEU A 230 4.29 -15.41 12.13
C LEU A 230 4.16 -16.38 13.32
N ALA A 231 4.34 -17.68 13.09
CA ALA A 231 4.36 -18.69 14.16
C ALA A 231 5.54 -18.48 15.12
N PHE A 232 6.71 -18.08 14.62
CA PHE A 232 7.88 -17.79 15.44
C PHE A 232 7.74 -16.49 16.24
N MET A 233 7.16 -15.42 15.66
CA MET A 233 6.87 -14.20 16.40
C MET A 233 5.89 -14.42 17.56
N GLY A 234 4.85 -15.25 17.37
CA GLY A 234 3.93 -15.64 18.44
C GLY A 234 4.63 -16.37 19.60
N THR A 235 5.63 -17.22 19.30
CA THR A 235 6.38 -17.94 20.33
C THR A 235 7.37 -17.07 21.12
N ILE A 236 7.97 -16.04 20.50
CA ILE A 236 8.91 -15.15 21.19
C ILE A 236 8.18 -14.23 22.19
N PHE A 237 7.03 -13.68 21.81
CA PHE A 237 6.22 -12.85 22.72
C PHE A 237 5.64 -13.64 23.89
N ALA A 238 5.16 -14.87 23.66
CA ALA A 238 4.69 -15.74 24.74
C ALA A 238 5.82 -16.16 25.71
N GLY A 239 7.03 -16.40 25.20
CA GLY A 239 8.20 -16.75 26.02
C GLY A 239 8.66 -15.61 26.93
N VAL A 240 8.71 -14.37 26.43
CA VAL A 240 9.15 -13.20 27.20
C VAL A 240 8.13 -12.79 28.27
N VAL A 241 6.83 -12.87 27.96
CA VAL A 241 5.76 -12.62 28.95
C VAL A 241 5.71 -13.74 29.99
N GLY A 242 5.78 -15.01 29.58
CA GLY A 242 5.80 -16.16 30.49
C GLY A 242 6.98 -16.15 31.48
N TRP A 243 8.16 -15.70 31.04
CA TRP A 243 9.35 -15.63 31.89
C TRP A 243 9.29 -14.50 32.94
N ARG A 244 8.71 -13.35 32.58
CA ARG A 244 8.52 -12.21 33.51
C ARG A 244 7.53 -12.52 34.63
N TRP A 245 6.51 -13.34 34.37
CA TRP A 245 5.53 -13.73 35.40
C TRP A 245 6.05 -14.81 36.36
N ARG A 246 6.96 -15.69 35.90
CA ARG A 246 7.54 -16.74 36.76
C ARG A 246 8.47 -16.17 37.84
N ARG A 247 9.26 -15.14 37.54
CA ARG A 247 10.18 -14.53 38.53
C ARG A 247 9.48 -13.72 39.63
N ARG A 248 8.25 -13.24 39.42
CA ARG A 248 7.49 -12.53 40.46
C ARG A 248 6.83 -13.47 41.48
N ARG A 249 6.71 -14.77 41.20
CA ARG A 249 6.11 -15.75 42.11
C ARG A 249 7.12 -16.54 42.94
N SER A 250 8.39 -16.57 42.57
CA SER A 250 9.44 -17.32 43.30
C SER A 250 10.20 -16.51 44.36
N GLY A 251 9.81 -15.25 44.63
CA GLY A 251 10.43 -14.38 45.64
C GLY A 251 9.62 -14.19 46.93
N ARG A 252 8.61 -15.03 47.15
CA ARG A 252 7.86 -15.12 48.42
C ARG A 252 7.82 -16.58 48.85
N GLY A 253 8.89 -16.99 49.51
CA GLY A 253 9.04 -18.25 50.23
C GLY A 253 10.05 -18.01 51.34
#